data_AF-A0A1B6MLA1-F1
#
_entry.id   AF-A0A1B6MLA1-F1
#
_cell.length_a   1.000
_cell.length_b   1.000
_cell.length_c   1.000
_cell.angle_alpha   90.00
_cell.angle_beta   90.00
_cell.angle_gamma   90.00
#
_symmetry.space_group_name_H-M   'P 1'
#
loop_
_entity.id
_entity.type
_entity.pdbx_description
1 polymer ?
#
loop_
_entity_poly.entity_id
_entity_poly.type
_entity_poly.pdbx_seq_one_letter_code
_entity_poly.pdbx_strand_id
1 'polypeptide(L)'
;PPLNIGDWLECGLVFKVYQSMLRVIKDSENVDERQHCFLIQTSGQESRYFSVETRQELLRIESAWHCSVCAAVMKLGSKTFNVTTATGGTSAGLTLDWNL
;
A
#
# COMPACT_ATOMS: atom_id res chain seq x y z
N PRO A 1 14.88 2.16 14.62
CA PRO A 1 15.44 1.68 13.33
C PRO A 1 15.98 0.27 13.54
N PRO A 2 15.92 -0.64 12.55
CA PRO A 2 16.56 -1.95 12.67
C PRO A 2 18.05 -1.75 13.00
N LEU A 3 18.51 -2.43 14.05
CA LEU A 3 19.86 -2.28 14.59
C LEU A 3 20.82 -3.23 13.88
N ASN A 4 20.34 -4.42 13.48
CA ASN A 4 21.13 -5.47 12.84
C ASN A 4 20.40 -6.07 11.62
N ILE A 5 21.15 -6.78 10.75
CA ILE A 5 20.60 -7.48 9.57
C ILE A 5 19.50 -8.48 9.95
N GLY A 6 19.60 -9.10 11.14
CA GLY A 6 18.60 -10.04 11.66
C GLY A 6 17.22 -9.39 11.87
N ASP A 7 17.16 -8.11 12.23
CA ASP A 7 15.90 -7.39 12.46
C ASP A 7 15.11 -7.19 11.15
N TRP A 8 15.78 -7.30 10.00
CA TRP A 8 15.12 -7.27 8.69
C TRP A 8 14.48 -8.61 8.32
N LEU A 9 14.97 -9.71 8.90
CA LEU A 9 14.44 -11.05 8.68
C LEU A 9 13.19 -11.30 9.53
N GLU A 10 13.12 -10.69 10.72
CA GLU A 10 11.97 -10.74 11.61
C GLU A 10 11.06 -9.52 11.44
N CYS A 11 10.27 -9.51 10.36
CA CYS A 11 9.28 -8.46 10.17
C CYS A 11 7.98 -8.81 10.92
N GLY A 12 7.72 -8.12 12.04
CA GLY A 12 6.52 -8.34 12.85
C GLY A 12 5.19 -8.06 12.11
N LEU A 13 5.22 -7.35 10.99
CA LEU A 13 4.05 -7.05 10.17
C LEU A 13 4.39 -7.07 8.67
N VAL A 14 3.77 -7.98 7.92
CA VAL A 14 3.96 -8.11 6.47
C VAL A 14 2.63 -7.90 5.76
N PHE A 15 2.60 -7.01 4.76
CA PHE A 15 1.42 -6.69 3.98
C PHE A 15 1.63 -6.98 2.50
N LYS A 16 0.55 -7.37 1.83
CA LYS A 16 0.52 -7.48 0.37
C LYS A 16 0.47 -6.09 -0.22
N VAL A 17 1.48 -5.72 -1.00
CA VAL A 17 1.59 -4.39 -1.61
C VAL A 17 0.34 -4.03 -2.43
N TYR A 18 -0.24 -4.99 -3.17
CA TYR A 18 -1.46 -4.81 -3.96
C TYR A 18 -2.76 -4.69 -3.12
N GLN A 19 -2.69 -4.87 -1.80
CA GLN A 19 -3.80 -4.64 -0.85
C GLN A 19 -3.52 -3.44 0.07
N SER A 20 -2.54 -2.63 -0.28
CA SER A 20 -2.14 -1.42 0.45
C SER A 20 -2.04 -0.24 -0.50
N MET A 21 -2.09 0.96 0.06
CA MET A 21 -2.05 2.21 -0.70
C MET A 21 -0.97 3.12 -0.16
N LEU A 22 -0.18 3.70 -1.05
CA LEU A 22 0.67 4.84 -0.76
C LEU A 22 -0.05 6.12 -1.22
N ARG A 23 -0.12 7.11 -0.34
CA ARG A 23 -0.71 8.43 -0.64
C ARG A 23 0.29 9.52 -0.28
N VAL A 24 0.72 10.29 -1.27
CA VAL A 24 1.49 11.53 -1.02
C VAL A 24 0.56 12.56 -0.39
N ILE A 25 1.04 13.22 0.67
CA ILE A 25 0.28 14.20 1.44
C ILE A 25 0.56 15.60 0.88
N LYS A 26 -0.50 16.40 0.77
CA LYS A 26 -0.40 17.81 0.37
C LYS A 26 0.11 18.61 1.55
N ASP A 27 0.83 19.70 1.29
CA ASP A 27 1.39 20.55 2.35
C ASP A 27 0.32 21.06 3.34
N SER A 28 -0.90 21.32 2.86
CA SER A 28 -2.04 21.73 3.70
C SER A 28 -2.58 20.64 4.63
N GLU A 29 -2.24 19.38 4.36
CA GLU A 29 -2.66 18.19 5.11
C GLU A 29 -1.53 17.67 6.02
N ASN A 30 -0.41 18.40 6.12
CA ASN A 30 0.70 17.99 6.99
C ASN A 30 0.31 18.10 8.47
N VAL A 31 0.77 17.12 9.26
CA VAL A 31 0.49 17.06 10.71
C VAL A 31 1.35 18.08 11.48
N ASP A 32 2.52 18.40 10.94
CA ASP A 32 3.49 19.33 11.51
C ASP A 32 4.25 20.06 10.39
N GLU A 33 5.38 20.69 10.72
CA GLU A 33 6.21 21.45 9.78
C GLU A 33 7.02 20.58 8.81
N ARG A 34 6.96 19.24 8.93
CA ARG A 34 7.73 18.35 8.06
C ARG A 34 7.18 18.38 6.65
N GLN A 35 8.09 18.25 5.69
CA GLN A 35 7.78 18.21 4.26
C GLN A 35 7.92 16.79 3.71
N HIS A 36 7.48 16.63 2.47
CA HIS A 36 7.64 15.40 1.69
C HIS A 36 6.97 14.20 2.36
N CYS A 37 5.79 14.44 2.92
CA CYS A 37 5.06 13.47 3.70
C CYS A 37 4.22 12.53 2.83
N PHE A 38 4.04 11.30 3.32
CA PHE A 38 3.20 10.30 2.69
C PHE A 38 2.57 9.37 3.74
N LEU A 39 1.44 8.76 3.38
CA LEU A 39 0.74 7.75 4.16
C LEU A 39 0.89 6.38 3.50
N ILE A 40 1.03 5.34 4.32
CA ILE A 40 0.79 3.95 3.92
C ILE A 40 -0.49 3.49 4.61
N GLN A 41 -1.48 3.09 3.81
CA GLN A 41 -2.77 2.60 4.26
C GLN A 41 -2.87 1.10 3.96
N THR A 42 -3.24 0.30 4.95
CA THR A 42 -3.36 -1.15 4.84
C THR A 42 -4.76 -1.56 5.28
N SER A 43 -5.35 -2.57 4.63
CA SER A 43 -6.70 -3.04 4.99
C SER A 43 -6.77 -3.49 6.45
N GLY A 44 -7.72 -2.92 7.22
CA GLY A 44 -7.98 -3.33 8.60
C GLY A 44 -6.97 -2.84 9.65
N GLN A 45 -6.07 -1.92 9.30
CA GLN A 45 -5.16 -1.28 10.26
C GLN A 45 -5.13 0.24 10.07
N GLU A 46 -4.59 0.93 11.06
CA GLU A 46 -4.39 2.38 11.01
C GLU A 46 -3.40 2.77 9.90
N SER A 47 -3.65 3.96 9.33
CA SER A 47 -2.76 4.55 8.33
C SER A 47 -1.49 5.04 9.02
N ARG A 48 -0.33 4.72 8.44
CA ARG A 48 0.97 5.14 8.99
C ARG A 48 1.53 6.33 8.23
N TYR A 49 1.90 7.38 8.96
CA TYR A 49 2.41 8.64 8.42
C TYR A 49 3.93 8.68 8.47
N PHE A 50 4.53 9.10 7.35
CA PHE A 50 5.96 9.16 7.14
C PHE A 50 6.35 10.48 6.48
N SER A 51 7.60 10.88 6.67
CA SER A 51 8.25 12.00 6.00
C SER A 51 9.65 11.58 5.57
N VAL A 52 10.17 12.20 4.51
CA VAL A 52 11.57 12.05 4.07
C VAL A 52 12.23 13.41 3.95
N GLU A 53 13.56 13.44 3.91
CA GLU A 53 14.32 14.68 3.95
C GLU A 53 14.21 15.47 2.64
N THR A 54 14.05 14.78 1.50
CA THR A 54 14.06 15.42 0.19
C THR A 54 12.86 15.03 -0.69
N ARG A 55 12.45 15.96 -1.55
CA ARG A 55 11.45 15.69 -2.60
C ARG A 55 11.86 14.54 -3.52
N GLN A 56 13.17 14.40 -3.79
CA GLN A 56 13.68 13.35 -4.66
C GLN A 56 13.49 11.96 -4.05
N GLU A 57 13.70 11.81 -2.74
CA GLU A 57 13.44 10.55 -2.05
C GLU A 57 11.96 10.19 -2.09
N LEU A 58 11.06 11.17 -1.88
CA LEU A 58 9.62 10.95 -1.98
C LEU A 58 9.23 10.47 -3.38
N LEU A 59 9.76 11.10 -4.43
CA LEU A 59 9.53 10.68 -5.82
C LEU A 59 10.04 9.26 -6.09
N ARG A 60 11.20 8.90 -5.53
CA ARG A 60 11.75 7.53 -5.66
C ARG A 60 10.85 6.51 -4.97
N ILE A 61 10.36 6.80 -3.77
CA ILE A 61 9.44 5.91 -3.04
C ILE A 61 8.13 5.75 -3.81
N GLU A 62 7.55 6.84 -4.29
CA GLU A 62 6.30 6.81 -5.07
C GLU A 62 6.44 5.98 -6.35
N SER A 63 7.53 6.20 -7.10
CA SER A 63 7.84 5.43 -8.31
C SER A 63 8.07 3.95 -8.01
N ALA A 64 8.88 3.63 -7.00
CA ALA A 64 9.16 2.25 -6.61
C ALA A 64 7.89 1.53 -6.12
N TRP A 65 7.03 2.23 -5.38
CA TRP A 65 5.74 1.70 -4.94
C TRP A 65 4.84 1.37 -6.13
N HIS A 66 4.71 2.30 -7.08
CA HIS A 66 3.91 2.08 -8.29
C HIS A 66 4.41 0.86 -9.09
N CYS A 67 5.71 0.78 -9.36
CA CYS A 67 6.31 -0.37 -10.03
C CYS A 67 6.07 -1.68 -9.26
N SER A 68 6.18 -1.66 -7.93
CA SER A 68 5.95 -2.84 -7.08
C SER A 68 4.50 -3.30 -7.10
N VAL A 69 3.53 -2.37 -7.09
CA VAL A 69 2.11 -2.69 -7.24
C VAL A 69 1.85 -3.32 -8.60
N CYS A 70 2.32 -2.70 -9.70
CA CYS A 70 2.14 -3.24 -11.04
C CYS A 70 2.76 -4.64 -11.16
N ALA A 71 4.00 -4.82 -10.70
CA ALA A 71 4.67 -6.12 -10.72
C ALA A 71 3.90 -7.18 -9.90
N ALA A 72 3.40 -6.82 -8.73
CA ALA A 72 2.65 -7.74 -7.88
C ALA A 72 1.28 -8.12 -8.48
N VAL A 73 0.59 -7.17 -9.11
CA VAL A 73 -0.70 -7.42 -9.78
C VAL A 73 -0.52 -8.26 -11.04
N MET A 74 0.49 -7.97 -11.88
CA MET A 74 0.83 -8.80 -13.04
C MET A 74 1.19 -10.22 -12.62
N LYS A 75 1.94 -10.39 -11.52
CA LYS A 75 2.25 -11.72 -10.98
C LYS A 75 1.04 -12.43 -10.38
N LEU A 76 0.07 -11.69 -9.84
CA LEU A 76 -1.16 -12.24 -9.29
C LEU A 76 -2.01 -12.89 -10.40
N GLY A 77 -2.03 -12.29 -11.58
CA GLY A 77 -2.71 -12.81 -12.77
C GLY A 77 -4.23 -12.67 -12.69
N SER A 78 -4.88 -13.39 -11.77
CA SER A 78 -6.31 -13.22 -11.49
C SER A 78 -6.63 -13.44 -10.01
N LYS A 79 -7.71 -12.82 -9.54
CA LYS A 79 -8.18 -12.99 -8.16
C LYS A 79 -9.69 -12.82 -8.05
N THR A 80 -10.34 -13.78 -7.41
CA THR A 80 -11.77 -13.73 -7.07
C THR A 80 -11.98 -13.22 -5.65
N PHE A 81 -12.88 -12.25 -5.52
CA PHE A 81 -13.32 -11.67 -4.25
C PHE A 81 -14.76 -12.07 -3.99
N ASN A 82 -15.06 -12.53 -2.78
CA ASN A 82 -16.45 -12.77 -2.38
C ASN A 82 -17.13 -11.43 -2.13
N VAL A 83 -18.25 -11.21 -2.81
CA VAL A 83 -19.06 -9.99 -2.71
C VAL A 83 -20.48 -10.36 -2.32
N THR A 84 -21.00 -9.66 -1.32
CA THR A 84 -22.38 -9.80 -0.89
C THR A 84 -23.17 -8.63 -1.46
N THR A 85 -24.33 -8.90 -2.05
CA THR A 85 -25.22 -7.83 -2.51
C THR A 85 -25.73 -7.03 -1.30
N ALA A 86 -25.96 -5.72 -1.49
CA ALA A 86 -26.38 -4.82 -0.42
C ALA A 86 -27.69 -5.24 0.28
N THR A 87 -28.51 -6.07 -0.39
CA THR A 87 -29.76 -6.63 0.14
C THR A 87 -29.58 -7.96 0.89
N GLY A 88 -28.33 -8.40 1.12
CA GLY A 88 -27.97 -9.47 2.06
C GLY A 88 -28.33 -10.90 1.63
N GLY A 89 -28.99 -11.09 0.48
CA GLY A 89 -29.55 -12.39 0.09
C GLY A 89 -28.67 -13.25 -0.83
N THR A 90 -27.73 -12.64 -1.56
CA THR A 90 -26.92 -13.36 -2.56
C THR A 90 -25.43 -13.02 -2.42
N SER A 91 -24.62 -14.08 -2.28
CA SER A 91 -23.16 -14.00 -2.38
C SER A 91 -22.74 -14.36 -3.81
N ALA A 92 -21.81 -13.59 -4.38
CA ALA A 92 -21.24 -13.82 -5.69
C ALA A 92 -19.71 -13.67 -5.65
N GLY A 93 -19.04 -14.16 -6.70
CA GLY A 93 -17.60 -13.94 -6.90
C GLY A 93 -17.36 -12.81 -7.89
N LEU A 94 -16.61 -11.78 -7.48
CA LEU A 94 -16.04 -10.78 -8.38
C LEU A 94 -14.62 -11.21 -8.75
N THR A 95 -14.42 -11.67 -9.97
CA THR A 95 -13.08 -11.98 -10.48
C THR A 95 -12.50 -10.78 -11.19
N LEU A 96 -11.34 -10.35 -10.74
CA LEU A 96 -10.48 -9.41 -11.47
C LEU A 96 -9.40 -10.22 -12.17
N ASP A 97 -9.26 -10.03 -13.48
CA ASP A 97 -8.27 -10.72 -14.33
C ASP A 97 -7.38 -9.68 -15.02
N TRP A 98 -6.08 -9.84 -14.85
CA TRP A 98 -5.02 -8.97 -15.36
C TRP A 98 -4.13 -9.67 -16.39
N ASN A 99 -4.46 -10.91 -16.78
CA ASN A 99 -3.77 -11.66 -17.83
C ASN A 99 -4.34 -11.41 -19.24
N LEU A 100 -5.33 -10.53 -19.38
CA LEU A 100 -6.01 -10.21 -20.64
C LEU A 100 -5.10 -9.49 -21.65
#